data_AF-A0A0Q6JDV1-F1
#
_entry.id   AF-A0A0Q6JDV1-F1
#
_cell.length_a   1.000
_cell.length_b   1.000
_cell.length_c   1.000
_cell.angle_alpha   90.00
_cell.angle_beta   90.00
_cell.angle_gamma   90.00
#
_symmetry.space_group_name_H-M   'P 1'
#
loop_
_entity.id
_entity.type
_entity.pdbx_description
1 polymer ?
#
loop_
_entity_poly.entity_id
_entity_poly.type
_entity_poly.pdbx_seq_one_letter_code
_entity_poly.pdbx_strand_id
1 'polypeptide(L)'
;MDWRHKAICRDEDPELFFPVGNSGPALAQIADAKVVCNRCPVTADCLSWALESGQDAGVWGGMSEDERRALKRRNARTRARSAV
;
A
#
# COMPACT_ATOMS: atom_id res chain seq x y z
N MET A 1 5.98 -19.19 -7.82
CA MET A 1 5.82 -19.18 -6.35
C MET A 1 5.11 -17.88 -5.99
N ASP A 2 3.93 -17.98 -5.37
CA ASP A 2 3.11 -16.82 -5.00
C ASP A 2 3.83 -16.03 -3.88
N TRP A 3 4.17 -14.77 -4.16
CA TRP A 3 4.86 -13.86 -3.24
C TRP A 3 4.09 -13.66 -1.94
N ARG A 4 2.76 -13.85 -1.96
CA ARG A 4 1.89 -13.77 -0.79
C ARG A 4 2.30 -14.74 0.31
N HIS A 5 2.86 -15.90 -0.03
CA HIS A 5 3.32 -16.86 0.98
C HIS A 5 4.50 -16.34 1.82
N LYS A 6 5.29 -15.40 1.28
CA LYS A 6 6.44 -14.78 1.94
C LYS A 6 6.09 -13.45 2.62
N ALA A 7 4.82 -13.06 2.61
CA ALA A 7 4.37 -11.80 3.20
C ALA A 7 4.31 -11.92 4.73
N ILE A 8 5.06 -11.05 5.42
CA ILE A 8 5.16 -11.07 6.89
C ILE A 8 3.86 -10.58 7.56
N CYS A 9 3.06 -9.76 6.86
CA CYS A 9 1.77 -9.30 7.37
C CYS A 9 0.76 -10.43 7.66
N ARG A 10 1.03 -11.66 7.24
CA ARG A 10 0.21 -12.84 7.55
C ARG A 10 0.27 -13.27 9.02
N ASP A 11 1.34 -12.91 9.72
CA ASP A 11 1.54 -13.24 11.14
C ASP A 11 1.10 -12.09 12.06
N GLU A 12 0.63 -10.97 11.49
CA GLU A 12 0.18 -9.77 12.19
C GLU A 12 -1.36 -9.65 12.09
N ASP A 13 -1.94 -8.76 12.89
CA ASP A 13 -3.38 -8.52 12.87
C ASP A 13 -3.83 -7.91 11.51
N PRO A 14 -4.77 -8.54 10.78
CA PRO A 14 -5.31 -7.97 9.55
C PRO A 14 -5.91 -6.57 9.73
N GLU A 15 -6.53 -6.27 10.87
CA GLU A 15 -7.16 -4.96 11.13
C GLU A 15 -6.12 -3.83 11.11
N LEU A 16 -4.87 -4.11 11.47
CA LEU A 16 -3.75 -3.14 11.40
C LEU A 16 -3.59 -2.54 10.00
N PHE A 17 -3.85 -3.33 8.95
CA PHE A 17 -3.67 -2.90 7.56
C PHE A 17 -4.91 -2.21 7.00
N PHE A 18 -6.05 -2.21 7.69
CA PHE A 18 -7.31 -1.59 7.26
C PHE A 18 -7.81 -0.55 8.28
N PRO A 19 -7.08 0.56 8.44
CA PRO A 19 -7.49 1.65 9.33
C PRO A 19 -8.80 2.29 8.86
N VAL A 20 -9.65 2.66 9.82
CA VAL A 20 -10.90 3.39 9.55
C VAL A 20 -10.60 4.88 9.48
N GLY A 21 -10.54 5.41 8.26
CA GLY A 21 -10.22 6.81 7.98
C GLY A 21 -8.71 7.08 7.87
N ASN A 22 -8.36 8.35 7.72
CA ASN A 22 -6.96 8.79 7.52
C ASN A 22 -6.56 9.95 8.45
N SER A 23 -7.17 10.02 9.63
CA SER A 23 -6.98 11.09 10.61
C SER A 23 -6.95 10.54 12.04
N GLY A 24 -6.23 11.21 12.94
CA GLY A 24 -6.18 10.85 14.36
C GLY A 24 -5.58 9.46 14.57
N PRO A 25 -6.25 8.54 15.29
CA PRO A 25 -5.74 7.19 15.58
C PRO A 25 -5.34 6.39 14.33
N ALA A 26 -6.00 6.63 13.20
CA ALA A 26 -5.70 5.95 11.95
C ALA A 26 -4.27 6.25 11.45
N LEU A 27 -3.71 7.43 11.73
CA LEU A 27 -2.34 7.76 11.33
C LEU A 27 -1.31 6.90 12.06
N ALA A 28 -1.54 6.62 13.35
CA ALA A 28 -0.68 5.74 14.14
C ALA A 28 -0.77 4.30 13.59
N GLN A 29 -1.99 3.81 13.34
CA GLN A 29 -2.22 2.49 12.76
C GLN A 29 -1.56 2.32 11.38
N ILE A 30 -1.62 3.35 10.52
CA ILE A 30 -0.92 3.37 9.23
C ILE A 30 0.60 3.33 9.43
N ALA A 31 1.14 4.08 10.38
CA ALA A 31 2.56 4.08 10.68
C ALA A 31 3.03 2.70 11.14
N ASP A 32 2.27 2.05 12.02
CA ASP A 32 2.57 0.70 12.51
C ASP A 32 2.49 -0.34 11.38
N ALA A 33 1.46 -0.28 10.53
CA ALA A 33 1.36 -1.14 9.34
C ALA A 33 2.55 -0.93 8.38
N LYS A 34 3.04 0.30 8.23
CA LYS A 34 4.21 0.62 7.41
C LYS A 34 5.50 0.04 8.00
N VAL A 35 5.65 0.01 9.33
CA VAL A 35 6.79 -0.65 9.99
C VAL A 35 6.85 -2.12 9.62
N VAL A 36 5.70 -2.83 9.64
CA VAL A 36 5.63 -4.22 9.19
C VAL A 36 5.97 -4.35 7.71
N CYS A 37 5.43 -3.46 6.87
CA CYS A 37 5.72 -3.48 5.44
C CYS A 37 7.22 -3.25 5.15
N ASN A 38 7.91 -2.42 5.93
CA ASN A 38 9.33 -2.10 5.71
C ASN A 38 10.27 -3.29 5.96
N ARG A 39 9.86 -4.25 6.80
CA ARG A 39 10.61 -5.50 7.02
C ARG A 39 10.20 -6.63 6.07
N CYS A 40 9.17 -6.43 5.24
CA CYS A 40 8.62 -7.46 4.37
C CYS A 40 9.48 -7.63 3.10
N PRO A 41 9.88 -8.87 2.72
CA PRO A 41 10.73 -9.10 1.54
C PRO A 41 9.97 -8.93 0.22
N VAL A 42 8.64 -8.93 0.24
CA VAL A 42 7.76 -8.90 -0.95
C VAL A 42 7.03 -7.58 -1.11
N THR A 43 7.56 -6.50 -0.53
CA THR A 43 6.93 -5.17 -0.57
C THR A 43 6.75 -4.65 -1.99
N ALA A 44 7.73 -4.88 -2.88
CA ALA A 44 7.64 -4.48 -4.29
C ALA A 44 6.55 -5.25 -5.04
N ASP A 45 6.50 -6.58 -4.91
CA ASP A 45 5.48 -7.42 -5.54
C ASP A 45 4.07 -7.08 -5.02
N CYS A 46 3.95 -6.86 -3.71
CA CYS A 46 2.71 -6.45 -3.05
C CYS A 46 2.21 -5.11 -3.56
N LEU A 47 3.11 -4.12 -3.71
CA LEU A 47 2.76 -2.81 -4.25
C LEU A 47 2.34 -2.90 -5.72
N SER A 48 3.08 -3.64 -6.55
CA SER A 48 2.73 -3.83 -7.97
C SER A 48 1.33 -4.41 -8.09
N TRP A 49 1.09 -5.51 -7.38
CA TRP A 49 -0.21 -6.17 -7.41
C TRP A 49 -1.33 -5.25 -6.96
N ALA A 50 -1.14 -4.48 -5.87
CA ALA A 50 -2.16 -3.56 -5.38
C ALA A 50 -2.47 -2.42 -6.37
N LEU A 51 -1.46 -1.94 -7.12
CA LEU A 51 -1.65 -0.93 -8.15
C LEU A 51 -2.35 -1.50 -9.40
N GLU A 52 -2.01 -2.73 -9.79
CA GLU A 52 -2.59 -3.44 -10.94
C GLU A 52 -4.04 -3.89 -10.67
N SER A 53 -4.32 -4.41 -9.48
CA SER A 53 -5.65 -4.86 -9.07
C SER A 53 -6.61 -3.72 -8.75
N GLY A 54 -6.09 -2.51 -8.49
CA GLY A 54 -6.89 -1.37 -8.05
C GLY A 54 -7.34 -1.50 -6.60
N GLN A 55 -6.44 -1.94 -5.71
CA GLN A 55 -6.75 -2.04 -4.30
C GLN A 55 -6.81 -0.64 -3.65
N ASP A 56 -8.03 -0.21 -3.41
CA ASP A 56 -8.35 1.17 -3.01
C ASP A 56 -8.48 1.35 -1.50
N ALA A 57 -8.42 0.29 -0.69
CA ALA A 57 -8.52 0.37 0.77
C ALA A 57 -7.30 -0.26 1.45
N GLY A 58 -6.91 0.26 2.60
CA GLY A 58 -5.85 -0.29 3.45
C GLY A 58 -4.42 0.01 3.01
N VAL A 59 -3.45 -0.52 3.74
CA VAL A 59 -2.01 -0.36 3.55
C VAL A 59 -1.45 -1.55 2.75
N TRP A 60 -0.85 -1.26 1.60
CA TRP A 60 -0.29 -2.27 0.69
C TRP A 60 1.10 -1.86 0.25
N GLY A 61 2.06 -2.79 0.32
CA GLY A 61 3.43 -2.54 -0.12
C GLY A 61 4.08 -1.31 0.54
N GLY A 62 3.75 -1.04 1.81
CA GLY A 62 4.27 0.11 2.55
C GLY A 62 3.62 1.46 2.20
N MET A 63 2.56 1.46 1.38
CA MET A 63 1.83 2.67 1.01
C MET A 63 0.40 2.63 1.55
N SER A 64 -0.07 3.74 2.11
CA SER A 64 -1.48 3.92 2.44
C SER A 64 -2.32 4.08 1.17
N GLU A 65 -3.64 3.95 1.32
CA GLU A 65 -4.61 4.24 0.27
C GLU A 65 -4.37 5.61 -0.39
N ASP A 66 -4.21 6.66 0.41
CA ASP A 66 -4.04 8.02 -0.12
C ASP A 66 -2.72 8.20 -0.86
N GLU A 67 -1.65 7.55 -0.40
CA GLU A 67 -0.36 7.55 -1.08
C GLU A 67 -0.44 6.82 -2.43
N ARG A 68 -1.10 5.66 -2.48
CA ARG A 68 -1.31 4.92 -3.75
C ARG A 68 -2.15 5.74 -4.71
N ARG A 69 -3.21 6.39 -4.21
CA ARG A 69 -4.06 7.27 -5.01
C ARG A 69 -3.30 8.48 -5.54
N ALA A 70 -2.45 9.10 -4.71
CA ALA A 70 -1.57 10.19 -5.13
C ALA A 70 -0.57 9.74 -6.20
N LEU A 71 0.02 8.56 -6.05
CA LEU A 71 0.94 7.96 -7.03
C LEU A 71 0.25 7.72 -8.38
N LYS A 72 -0.96 7.14 -8.37
CA LYS A 72 -1.77 6.92 -9.58
C LYS A 72 -2.08 8.23 -10.29
N ARG A 73 -2.48 9.28 -9.55
CA ARG A 73 -2.70 10.63 -10.10
C ARG A 73 -1.43 11.24 -10.69
N ARG A 74 -0.29 11.11 -10.02
CA ARG A 74 1.02 11.57 -10.53
C ARG A 74 1.37 10.87 -11.84
N ASN A 75 1.27 9.55 -11.89
CA ASN A 75 1.60 8.76 -13.08
C ASN A 75 0.69 9.10 -14.27
N ALA A 76 -0.60 9.32 -14.02
CA ALA A 76 -1.54 9.79 -15.04
C ALA A 76 -1.13 11.18 -15.59
N ARG A 77 -0.77 12.12 -14.71
CA ARG A 77 -0.28 13.45 -15.12
C ARG A 77 1.01 13.39 -15.93
N THR A 78 1.96 12.53 -15.54
CA THR A 78 3.20 12.33 -16.30
C THR A 78 2.92 11.77 -17.69
N ARG A 79 2.05 10.76 -17.81
CA ARG A 79 1.66 10.20 -19.12
C ARG A 79 1.00 11.25 -20.02
N ALA A 80 0.11 12.07 -19.47
CA ALA A 80 -0.52 13.16 -20.22
C ALA A 80 0.51 14.20 -20.72
N ARG A 81 1.54 14.49 -19.92
CA ARG A 81 2.63 15.41 -20.30
C ARG A 81 3.63 14.85 -21.29
N SER A 82 3.77 13.53 -21.41
CA SER A 82 4.66 12.90 -22.39
C SER A 82 3.97 12.62 -23.72
N ALA A 83 2.64 12.76 -23.77
CA ALA A 83 1.83 12.58 -24.97
C ALA A 83 1.59 13.90 -25.75
N VAL A 84 2.21 15.01 -25.33
CA VAL A 84 2.17 16.32 -26.00
C VAL A 84 3.50 16.61 -26.69
#